data_AF-A0A5S4ZNM4-F1
#
_entry.id   AF-A0A5S4ZNM4-F1
#
_cell.length_a   1.000
_cell.length_b   1.000
_cell.length_c   1.000
_cell.angle_alpha   90.00
_cell.angle_beta   90.00
_cell.angle_gamma   90.00
#
_symmetry.space_group_name_H-M   'P 1'
#
loop_
_entity.id
_entity.type
_entity.pdbx_description
1 polymer ?
#
loop_
_entity_poly.entity_id
_entity_poly.type
_entity_poly.pdbx_seq_one_letter_code
_entity_poly.pdbx_strand_id
1 'polypeptide(L)'
;MIIKKFVDGSLLEYGRGRFDNWCVFLSRPNQNRYAPKDIEYFTRLKNIGSTHGYSNVYDNFVEIYELTSSNINKKVLQAISARAQKFGNDALEIDILFSILYAAMVAEENKENTKLGKRIKRLGVHQLLIENMSPVNAANHSKGKSWRQIDAECKTRGF
;
A
#
# COMPACT_ATOMS: atom_id res chain seq x y z
N MET A 1 -5.55 -15.75 -6.27
CA MET A 1 -4.14 -16.16 -6.05
C MET A 1 -3.74 -15.74 -4.65
N ILE A 2 -3.34 -16.67 -3.79
CA ILE A 2 -2.87 -16.33 -2.44
C ILE A 2 -1.53 -15.58 -2.56
N ILE A 3 -1.45 -14.41 -1.91
CA ILE A 3 -0.24 -13.60 -1.84
C ILE A 3 0.50 -13.91 -0.54
N LYS A 4 -0.20 -13.92 0.60
CA LYS A 4 0.42 -14.11 1.92
C LYS A 4 -0.58 -14.60 2.97
N LYS A 5 -0.12 -15.51 3.82
CA LYS A 5 -0.79 -15.89 5.08
C LYS A 5 -0.05 -15.24 6.24
N PHE A 6 -0.77 -14.66 7.18
CA PHE A 6 -0.20 -14.02 8.37
C PHE A 6 -0.36 -14.92 9.61
N VAL A 7 0.39 -14.59 10.66
CA VAL A 7 0.47 -15.41 11.89
C VAL A 7 -0.85 -15.50 12.66
N ASP A 8 -1.72 -14.49 12.54
CA ASP A 8 -3.06 -14.49 13.16
C ASP A 8 -4.08 -15.32 12.36
N GLY A 9 -3.70 -15.88 11.21
CA GLY A 9 -4.61 -16.56 10.30
C GLY A 9 -5.22 -15.66 9.23
N SER A 10 -4.86 -14.36 9.19
CA SER A 10 -5.25 -13.48 8.10
C SER A 10 -4.68 -13.95 6.76
N LEU A 11 -5.38 -13.62 5.67
CA LEU A 11 -5.02 -14.01 4.30
C LEU A 11 -5.11 -12.80 3.37
N LEU A 12 -4.03 -12.54 2.63
CA LEU A 12 -4.00 -11.59 1.51
C LEU A 12 -3.98 -12.37 0.20
N GLU A 13 -4.85 -11.99 -0.74
CA GLU A 13 -4.98 -12.65 -2.03
C GLU A 13 -5.37 -11.67 -3.14
N TYR A 14 -4.99 -11.97 -4.38
CA TYR A 14 -5.63 -11.38 -5.55
C TYR A 14 -6.87 -12.16 -5.94
N GLY A 15 -7.88 -11.45 -6.43
CA GLY A 15 -9.03 -12.04 -7.10
C GLY A 15 -9.56 -11.14 -8.21
N ARG A 16 -10.57 -11.65 -8.91
CA ARG A 16 -11.31 -10.88 -9.91
C ARG A 16 -12.07 -9.74 -9.22
N GLY A 17 -11.71 -8.51 -9.54
CA GLY A 17 -12.43 -7.31 -9.17
C GLY A 17 -13.46 -6.92 -10.22
N ARG A 18 -13.98 -5.69 -10.09
CA ARG A 18 -14.92 -5.12 -11.05
C ARG A 18 -14.28 -4.79 -12.40
N PHE A 19 -13.00 -4.43 -12.40
CA PHE A 19 -12.29 -3.90 -13.57
C PHE A 19 -11.21 -4.85 -14.09
N ASP A 20 -10.49 -5.53 -13.20
CA ASP A 20 -9.37 -6.42 -13.56
C ASP A 20 -9.27 -7.62 -12.60
N ASN A 21 -8.25 -8.46 -12.81
CA ASN A 21 -7.95 -9.63 -11.97
C ASN A 21 -6.94 -9.33 -10.84
N TRP A 22 -6.65 -8.06 -10.59
CA TRP A 22 -5.62 -7.60 -9.65
C TRP A 22 -6.18 -7.02 -8.36
N CYS A 23 -7.48 -7.21 -8.10
CA CYS A 23 -8.13 -6.72 -6.89
C CYS A 23 -7.55 -7.43 -5.67
N VAL A 24 -7.00 -6.64 -4.73
CA VAL A 24 -6.46 -7.11 -3.46
C VAL A 24 -7.60 -7.37 -2.50
N PHE A 25 -7.64 -8.58 -1.95
CA PHE A 25 -8.58 -8.97 -0.91
C PHE A 25 -7.85 -9.37 0.36
N LEU A 26 -8.43 -8.96 1.49
CA LEU A 26 -8.02 -9.31 2.83
C LEU A 26 -9.14 -10.12 3.49
N SER A 27 -8.78 -11.25 4.08
CA SER A 27 -9.62 -11.99 5.02
C SER A 27 -8.94 -11.95 6.39
N ARG A 28 -9.66 -11.54 7.42
CA ARG A 28 -9.21 -11.59 8.82
C ARG A 28 -9.92 -12.75 9.53
N PRO A 29 -9.38 -13.28 10.65
CA PRO A 29 -10.06 -14.29 11.44
C PRO A 29 -11.49 -13.88 11.78
N ASN A 30 -12.45 -14.77 11.55
CA ASN A 30 -13.88 -14.54 11.79
C ASN A 30 -14.49 -13.35 11.03
N GLN A 31 -13.85 -12.88 9.96
CA GLN A 31 -14.38 -11.81 9.10
C GLN A 31 -14.49 -12.29 7.66
N ASN A 32 -15.52 -11.81 6.98
CA ASN A 32 -15.67 -12.06 5.56
C ASN A 32 -14.54 -11.39 4.77
N ARG A 33 -14.11 -12.07 3.71
CA ARG A 33 -13.20 -11.53 2.71
C ARG A 33 -13.73 -10.20 2.17
N TYR A 34 -12.89 -9.18 2.13
CA TYR A 34 -13.25 -7.87 1.57
C TYR A 34 -12.07 -7.23 0.83
N ALA A 35 -12.35 -6.23 -0.01
CA ALA A 35 -11.33 -5.43 -0.69
C ALA A 35 -11.08 -4.15 0.13
N PRO A 36 -9.88 -3.97 0.74
CA PRO A 36 -9.59 -2.79 1.55
C PRO A 36 -9.61 -1.51 0.70
N LYS A 37 -10.27 -0.46 1.19
CA LYS A 37 -10.32 0.85 0.53
C LYS A 37 -9.13 1.70 0.95
N ASP A 38 -8.69 2.59 0.04
CA ASP A 38 -7.60 3.54 0.28
C ASP A 38 -7.75 4.32 1.60
N ILE A 39 -8.96 4.80 1.91
CA ILE A 39 -9.25 5.51 3.16
C ILE A 39 -8.99 4.63 4.40
N GLU A 40 -9.32 3.33 4.35
CA GLU A 40 -9.21 2.43 5.50
C GLU A 40 -7.75 2.20 5.86
N TYR A 41 -6.92 1.77 4.90
CA TYR A 41 -5.51 1.51 5.18
C TYR A 41 -4.70 2.81 5.35
N PHE A 42 -5.10 3.93 4.75
CA PHE A 42 -4.52 5.24 5.07
C PHE A 42 -4.85 5.69 6.49
N THR A 43 -6.05 5.43 6.99
CA THR A 43 -6.39 5.75 8.38
C THR A 43 -5.51 4.96 9.35
N ARG A 44 -5.32 3.66 9.09
CA ARG A 44 -4.44 2.82 9.93
C ARG A 44 -2.97 3.24 9.85
N LEU A 45 -2.46 3.52 8.65
CA LEU A 45 -1.09 4.03 8.47
C LEU A 45 -0.88 5.37 9.19
N LYS A 46 -1.89 6.26 9.17
CA LYS A 46 -1.83 7.53 9.92
C LYS A 46 -1.68 7.27 11.42
N ASN A 47 -2.50 6.39 11.99
CA ASN A 47 -2.44 6.06 13.42
C ASN A 47 -1.11 5.40 13.81
N ILE A 48 -0.57 4.55 12.95
CA ILE A 48 0.75 3.96 13.18
C ILE A 48 1.84 5.03 13.09
N GLY A 49 1.74 5.93 12.10
CA GLY A 49 2.67 7.06 11.97
C GLY A 49 2.64 8.03 13.16
N SER A 50 1.49 8.25 13.80
CA SER A 50 1.44 9.06 15.03
C SER A 50 2.12 8.39 16.23
N THR A 51 2.27 7.06 16.19
CA THR A 51 2.86 6.27 17.29
C THR A 51 4.36 6.00 17.05
N HIS A 52 4.73 5.69 15.81
CA HIS A 52 6.09 5.25 15.42
C HIS A 52 6.88 6.29 14.63
N GLY A 53 6.30 7.48 14.42
CA GLY A 53 6.87 8.56 13.62
C GLY A 53 6.51 8.44 12.14
N TYR A 54 5.92 9.50 11.57
CA TYR A 54 5.47 9.52 10.18
C TYR A 54 6.62 9.27 9.18
N SER A 55 7.77 9.90 9.37
CA SER A 55 8.94 9.71 8.50
C SER A 55 9.46 8.27 8.58
N ASN A 56 9.52 7.67 9.77
CA ASN A 56 9.95 6.29 9.94
C ASN A 56 9.03 5.30 9.19
N VAL A 57 7.71 5.46 9.29
CA VAL A 57 6.75 4.64 8.52
C VAL A 57 6.92 4.86 7.02
N TYR A 58 7.09 6.13 6.60
CA TYR A 58 7.29 6.49 5.19
C TYR A 58 8.57 5.88 4.62
N ASP A 59 9.70 5.97 5.31
CA ASP A 59 10.99 5.47 4.85
C ASP A 59 10.96 3.94 4.67
N ASN A 60 10.37 3.22 5.63
CA ASN A 60 10.17 1.77 5.50
C ASN A 60 9.25 1.42 4.31
N PHE A 61 8.23 2.23 4.05
CA PHE A 61 7.39 2.08 2.86
C PHE A 61 8.17 2.34 1.56
N VAL A 62 9.01 3.37 1.52
CA VAL A 62 9.83 3.70 0.34
C VAL A 62 10.78 2.53 0.00
N GLU A 63 11.39 1.90 0.99
CA GLU A 63 12.21 0.71 0.73
C GLU A 63 11.42 -0.43 0.05
N ILE A 64 10.16 -0.64 0.44
CA ILE A 64 9.28 -1.63 -0.21
C ILE A 64 8.90 -1.18 -1.62
N TYR A 65 8.61 0.11 -1.80
CA TYR A 65 8.33 0.71 -3.10
C TYR A 65 9.49 0.47 -4.07
N GLU A 66 10.73 0.71 -3.66
CA GLU A 66 11.91 0.52 -4.53
C GLU A 66 12.10 -0.95 -4.95
N LEU A 67 11.80 -1.90 -4.06
CA LEU A 67 11.84 -3.34 -4.35
C LEU A 67 10.67 -3.83 -5.23
N THR A 68 9.63 -3.01 -5.43
CA THR A 68 8.42 -3.43 -6.13
C THR A 68 8.60 -3.43 -7.65
N SER A 69 8.16 -4.51 -8.29
CA SER A 69 8.11 -4.70 -9.74
C SER A 69 6.69 -5.10 -10.18
N SER A 70 6.51 -5.51 -11.44
CA SER A 70 5.25 -6.07 -11.95
C SER A 70 4.94 -7.49 -11.46
N ASN A 71 5.79 -8.11 -10.63
CA ASN A 71 5.54 -9.46 -10.12
C ASN A 71 5.52 -9.50 -8.60
N ILE A 72 4.61 -10.31 -8.05
CA ILE A 72 4.66 -10.69 -6.63
C ILE A 72 5.92 -11.50 -6.39
N ASN A 73 6.70 -11.08 -5.39
CA ASN A 73 7.99 -11.63 -5.06
C ASN A 73 8.01 -11.99 -3.57
N LYS A 74 8.22 -13.28 -3.29
CA LYS A 74 8.29 -13.83 -1.93
C LYS A 74 9.38 -13.16 -1.10
N LYS A 75 10.51 -12.77 -1.70
CA LYS A 75 11.61 -12.07 -0.99
C LYS A 75 11.17 -10.68 -0.52
N VAL A 76 10.34 -9.97 -1.30
CA VAL A 76 9.79 -8.67 -0.88
C VAL A 76 8.80 -8.86 0.26
N LEU A 77 7.92 -9.87 0.20
CA LEU A 77 7.01 -10.21 1.29
C LEU A 77 7.73 -10.61 2.58
N GLN A 78 8.88 -11.29 2.48
CA GLN A 78 9.75 -11.59 3.62
C GLN A 78 10.43 -10.32 4.17
N ALA A 79 10.91 -9.44 3.29
CA ALA A 79 11.49 -8.16 3.68
C ALA A 79 10.47 -7.26 4.41
N ILE A 80 9.20 -7.29 4.00
CA ILE A 80 8.08 -6.63 4.69
C ILE A 80 7.93 -7.21 6.10
N SER A 81 7.81 -8.53 6.27
CA SER A 81 7.69 -9.14 7.60
C SER A 81 8.87 -8.80 8.52
N ALA A 82 10.09 -8.82 7.99
CA ALA A 82 11.28 -8.50 8.77
C ALA A 82 11.30 -7.03 9.23
N ARG A 83 10.86 -6.10 8.39
CA ARG A 83 10.72 -4.68 8.75
C ARG A 83 9.62 -4.46 9.78
N ALA A 84 8.50 -5.15 9.60
CA ALA A 84 7.36 -5.06 10.48
C ALA A 84 7.70 -5.35 11.95
N GLN A 85 8.65 -6.26 12.21
CA GLN A 85 9.10 -6.57 13.57
C GLN A 85 9.64 -5.35 14.34
N LYS A 86 10.13 -4.32 13.64
CA LYS A 86 10.62 -3.09 14.27
C LYS A 86 9.52 -2.24 14.91
N PHE A 87 8.26 -2.53 14.61
CA PHE A 87 7.08 -1.80 15.10
C PHE A 87 6.45 -2.43 16.36
N GLY A 88 7.11 -3.42 16.98
CA GLY A 88 6.69 -3.99 18.26
C GLY A 88 5.27 -4.55 18.23
N ASN A 89 4.39 -4.04 19.09
CA ASN A 89 3.00 -4.49 19.19
C ASN A 89 2.20 -4.26 17.88
N ASP A 90 2.61 -3.31 17.04
CA ASP A 90 1.98 -3.03 15.75
C ASP A 90 2.58 -3.84 14.59
N ALA A 91 3.51 -4.76 14.86
CA ALA A 91 4.22 -5.52 13.83
C ALA A 91 3.27 -6.27 12.89
N LEU A 92 2.26 -6.96 13.42
CA LEU A 92 1.29 -7.66 12.59
C LEU A 92 0.51 -6.70 11.67
N GLU A 93 0.10 -5.55 12.20
CA GLU A 93 -0.68 -4.59 11.44
C GLU A 93 0.16 -3.90 10.36
N ILE A 94 1.41 -3.54 10.66
CA ILE A 94 2.35 -3.05 9.64
C ILE A 94 2.60 -4.10 8.55
N ASP A 95 2.81 -5.37 8.92
CA ASP A 95 3.04 -6.43 7.93
C ASP A 95 1.87 -6.51 6.95
N ILE A 96 0.64 -6.45 7.47
CA ILE A 96 -0.57 -6.50 6.65
C ILE A 96 -0.71 -5.25 5.79
N LEU A 97 -0.55 -4.04 6.35
CA LEU A 97 -0.69 -2.78 5.60
C LEU A 97 0.35 -2.64 4.50
N PHE A 98 1.61 -2.96 4.79
CA PHE A 98 2.68 -2.94 3.81
C PHE A 98 2.53 -4.03 2.75
N SER A 99 2.02 -5.21 3.12
CA SER A 99 1.68 -6.26 2.14
C SER A 99 0.52 -5.85 1.23
N ILE A 100 -0.50 -5.15 1.77
CA ILE A 100 -1.60 -4.57 0.97
C ILE A 100 -1.05 -3.53 -0.01
N LEU A 101 -0.24 -2.58 0.47
CA LEU A 101 0.37 -1.55 -0.37
C LEU A 101 1.27 -2.16 -1.45
N TYR A 102 2.08 -3.15 -1.09
CA TYR A 102 2.92 -3.88 -2.04
C TYR A 102 2.08 -4.54 -3.14
N ALA A 103 1.06 -5.30 -2.76
CA ALA A 103 0.15 -5.93 -3.72
C ALA A 103 -0.59 -4.90 -4.57
N ALA A 104 -1.01 -3.76 -3.99
CA ALA A 104 -1.63 -2.69 -4.74
C ALA A 104 -0.64 -2.07 -5.74
N MET A 105 0.62 -1.85 -5.38
CA MET A 105 1.65 -1.34 -6.29
C MET A 105 1.93 -2.30 -7.44
N VAL A 106 2.06 -3.61 -7.17
CA VAL A 106 2.20 -4.63 -8.22
C VAL A 106 0.99 -4.63 -9.15
N ALA A 107 -0.23 -4.45 -8.62
CA ALA A 107 -1.43 -4.32 -9.43
C ALA A 107 -1.38 -3.08 -10.36
N GLU A 108 -0.95 -1.92 -9.84
CA GLU A 108 -0.81 -0.69 -10.64
C GLU A 108 0.22 -0.83 -11.78
N GLU A 109 1.31 -1.58 -11.56
CA GLU A 109 2.31 -1.90 -12.59
C GLU A 109 1.76 -2.77 -13.73
N ASN A 110 0.75 -3.59 -13.45
CA ASN A 110 0.16 -4.50 -14.44
C ASN A 110 -1.12 -3.95 -15.11
N LYS A 111 -1.59 -2.77 -14.71
CA LYS A 111 -2.76 -2.17 -15.35
C LYS A 111 -2.45 -1.85 -16.81
N GLU A 112 -3.34 -2.29 -17.68
CA GLU A 112 -3.22 -2.03 -19.11
C GLU A 112 -3.12 -0.52 -19.36
N ASN A 113 -2.16 -0.11 -20.19
CA ASN A 113 -1.90 1.28 -20.53
C ASN A 113 -1.52 2.20 -19.35
N THR A 114 -1.12 1.66 -18.19
CA THR A 114 -0.64 2.46 -17.06
C THR A 114 0.51 3.39 -17.47
N LYS A 115 0.46 4.65 -17.03
CA LYS A 115 1.50 5.66 -17.27
C LYS A 115 2.27 6.03 -16.00
N LEU A 116 1.68 5.75 -14.84
CA LEU A 116 2.23 6.10 -13.53
C LEU A 116 2.75 4.87 -12.78
N GLY A 117 2.14 3.70 -13.00
CA GLY A 117 2.45 2.48 -12.24
C GLY A 117 2.32 2.70 -10.73
N LYS A 118 3.24 2.12 -9.97
CA LYS A 118 3.31 2.21 -8.51
C LYS A 118 3.46 3.63 -7.96
N ARG A 119 3.88 4.61 -8.77
CA ARG A 119 4.08 6.01 -8.33
C ARG A 119 2.81 6.63 -7.75
N ILE A 120 1.63 6.24 -8.24
CA ILE A 120 0.36 6.74 -7.70
C ILE A 120 0.16 6.34 -6.24
N LYS A 121 0.63 5.16 -5.83
CA LYS A 121 0.55 4.70 -4.45
C LYS A 121 1.59 5.39 -3.57
N ARG A 122 2.80 5.63 -4.09
CA ARG A 122 3.80 6.45 -3.37
C ARG A 122 3.33 7.88 -3.15
N LEU A 123 2.67 8.49 -4.14
CA LEU A 123 2.10 9.83 -3.99
C LEU A 123 1.09 9.85 -2.84
N GLY A 124 0.11 8.95 -2.82
CA GLY A 124 -0.89 8.90 -1.75
C GLY A 124 -0.27 8.71 -0.35
N VAL A 125 0.73 7.84 -0.22
CA VAL A 125 1.42 7.60 1.06
C VAL A 125 2.31 8.79 1.47
N HIS A 126 3.00 9.44 0.54
CA HIS A 126 3.76 10.67 0.79
C HIS A 126 2.84 11.80 1.28
N GLN A 127 1.71 11.99 0.59
CA GLN A 127 0.71 12.99 0.96
C GLN A 127 0.14 12.76 2.36
N LEU A 128 -0.10 11.49 2.70
CA LEU A 128 -0.62 11.10 4.01
C LEU A 128 0.40 11.34 5.14
N LEU A 129 1.63 10.86 4.99
CA LEU A 129 2.61 10.78 6.07
C LEU A 129 3.53 12.01 6.11
N ILE A 130 3.97 12.52 4.96
CA ILE A 130 4.92 13.63 4.87
C ILE A 130 4.19 14.98 4.81
N GLU A 131 3.18 15.10 3.96
CA GLU A 131 2.37 16.34 3.86
C GLU A 131 1.25 16.41 4.91
N ASN A 132 1.18 15.41 5.78
CA ASN A 132 0.23 15.31 6.87
C ASN A 132 -1.25 15.46 6.43
N MET A 133 -1.60 15.09 5.20
CA MET A 133 -3.00 15.13 4.75
C MET A 133 -3.88 14.18 5.55
N SER A 134 -5.18 14.46 5.60
CA SER A 134 -6.15 13.52 6.15
C SER A 134 -6.25 12.26 5.25
N PRO A 135 -6.57 11.09 5.81
CA PRO A 135 -6.77 9.86 5.03
C PRO A 135 -7.78 10.04 3.89
N VAL A 136 -8.86 10.79 4.12
CA VAL A 136 -9.90 11.07 3.13
C VAL A 136 -9.34 11.92 1.98
N ASN A 137 -8.57 12.96 2.28
CA ASN A 137 -8.01 13.82 1.24
C ASN A 137 -6.97 13.07 0.41
N ALA A 138 -6.02 12.37 1.05
CA ALA A 138 -5.00 11.60 0.36
C ALA A 138 -5.60 10.50 -0.54
N ALA A 139 -6.61 9.76 -0.07
CA ALA A 139 -7.25 8.70 -0.84
C ALA A 139 -8.04 9.21 -2.05
N ASN A 140 -8.51 10.45 -2.03
CA ASN A 140 -9.31 11.04 -3.09
C ASN A 140 -8.54 12.02 -3.97
N HIS A 141 -7.31 12.39 -3.61
CA HIS A 141 -6.54 13.46 -4.26
C HIS A 141 -6.37 13.31 -5.76
N SER A 142 -6.20 12.07 -6.24
CA SER A 142 -5.99 11.77 -7.65
C SER A 142 -7.29 11.70 -8.47
N LYS A 143 -8.47 11.74 -7.83
CA LYS A 143 -9.74 11.64 -8.55
C LYS A 143 -9.93 12.86 -9.46
N GLY A 144 -10.26 12.60 -10.72
CA GLY A 144 -10.48 13.64 -11.74
C GLY A 144 -9.21 14.28 -12.29
N LYS A 145 -8.02 13.90 -11.81
CA LYS A 145 -6.75 14.39 -12.35
C LYS A 145 -6.27 13.54 -13.52
N SER A 146 -5.67 14.19 -14.52
CA SER A 146 -4.97 13.50 -15.59
C SER A 146 -3.66 12.89 -15.10
N TRP A 147 -3.20 11.82 -15.76
CA TRP A 147 -1.92 11.21 -15.43
C TRP A 147 -0.73 12.18 -15.54
N ARG A 148 -0.80 13.19 -16.43
CA ARG A 148 0.25 14.21 -16.58
C ARG A 148 0.35 15.13 -15.37
N GLN A 149 -0.78 15.51 -14.78
CA GLN A 149 -0.81 16.31 -13.56
C GLN A 149 -0.21 15.52 -12.40
N ILE A 150 -0.60 14.24 -12.27
CA ILE A 150 -0.08 13.37 -11.22
C ILE A 150 1.43 13.09 -11.42
N ASP A 151 1.88 12.89 -12.65
CA ASP A 151 3.30 12.73 -12.98
C ASP A 151 4.14 13.95 -12.58
N ALA A 152 3.64 15.15 -12.88
CA ALA A 152 4.28 16.40 -12.46
C ALA A 152 4.34 16.51 -10.92
N GLU A 153 3.26 16.15 -10.22
CA GLU A 153 3.22 16.15 -8.75
C GLU A 153 4.24 15.18 -8.13
N CYS A 154 4.42 14.00 -8.73
CA CYS A 154 5.42 13.03 -8.28
C CYS A 154 6.84 13.58 -8.50
N LYS A 155 7.12 14.14 -9.69
CA LYS A 155 8.43 14.73 -10.02
C LYS A 155 8.82 15.86 -9.08
N THR A 156 7.88 16.75 -8.74
CA THR A 156 8.12 17.84 -7.77
C THR A 156 8.52 17.32 -6.39
N ARG A 157 8.09 16.11 -6.02
CA ARG A 157 8.42 15.43 -4.76
C ARG A 157 9.64 14.50 -4.86
N GLY A 158 10.29 14.47 -6.02
CA GLY A 158 11.52 13.71 -6.25
C GLY A 158 11.34 12.23 -6.56
N PHE A 159 10.18 11.81 -7.08
CA PHE A 159 9.94 10.41 -7.50
C PHE A 159 9.04 10.23 -8.72
#